data_AF-G9ZRY9-F1
#
_entry.id   AF-G9ZRY9-F1
#
_cell.length_a   1.000
_cell.length_b   1.000
_cell.length_c   1.000
_cell.angle_alpha   90.00
_cell.angle_beta   90.00
_cell.angle_gamma   90.00
#
_symmetry.space_group_name_H-M   'P 1'
#
loop_
_entity.id
_entity.type
_entity.pdbx_description
1 polymer ?
#
loop_
_entity_poly.entity_id
_entity_poly.type
_entity_poly.pdbx_seq_one_letter_code
_entity_poly.pdbx_strand_id
1 'polypeptide(L)'
;MTHKQVGSSTHENHLFTTRFWKRDGLILGSFVIFSILNVILFARYGWLFGAQDLQFHLQRIEEVYQNLRHLNFLPAIATYTFNQNGSAVMSLYPKLPLYPFALCRLIIGQPIVSYYVGMIFSSFLGLIIAFYSYQSVINRRLSAYIFAAVYMLSGMTVNYNFYMGDIGITYSLIFLPLAFAGLYHWLKFGKYKMLTLGVTLICLSHVLNTIFLICTFVIITIINYHELSKFKFFQLAKAVSLTILLTISFWLPAFNFSRTQLVTPYAFALNGVSITRYLSQALTNQITYGITLFSLAGFLLGIVYYRRLT
;
A
#
# COMPACT_ATOMS: atom_id res chain seq x y z
N MET A 1 -38.87 -40.58 -17.89
CA MET A 1 -37.62 -40.28 -18.61
C MET A 1 -37.78 -38.95 -19.31
N THR A 2 -37.08 -37.90 -18.84
CA THR A 2 -36.62 -36.76 -19.65
C THR A 2 -35.70 -35.92 -18.77
N HIS A 3 -34.39 -36.12 -18.98
CA HIS A 3 -33.30 -35.35 -18.41
C HIS A 3 -33.44 -33.87 -18.78
N LYS A 4 -33.45 -32.96 -17.80
CA LYS A 4 -33.12 -31.56 -18.02
C LYS A 4 -31.64 -31.37 -17.67
N GLN A 5 -30.81 -31.24 -18.70
CA GLN A 5 -29.40 -30.91 -18.58
C GLN A 5 -29.24 -29.54 -17.90
N VAL A 6 -28.42 -29.53 -16.85
CA VAL A 6 -27.85 -28.33 -16.25
C VAL A 6 -26.77 -27.82 -17.22
N GLY A 7 -27.02 -26.68 -17.86
CA GLY A 7 -26.07 -26.00 -18.73
C GLY A 7 -24.93 -25.39 -17.93
N SER A 8 -23.71 -25.76 -18.28
CA SER A 8 -22.45 -25.31 -17.73
C SER A 8 -22.06 -23.88 -18.16
N SER A 9 -21.55 -23.12 -17.20
CA SER A 9 -20.55 -22.04 -17.28
C SER A 9 -20.18 -21.43 -18.65
N THR A 10 -20.36 -20.11 -18.76
CA THR A 10 -19.44 -19.23 -19.51
C THR A 10 -19.02 -18.07 -18.62
N HIS A 11 -17.78 -18.13 -18.12
CA HIS A 11 -17.08 -16.96 -17.58
C HIS A 11 -16.77 -16.01 -18.73
N GLU A 12 -17.69 -15.09 -19.03
CA GLU A 12 -17.39 -14.00 -19.96
C GLU A 12 -16.36 -13.05 -19.33
N ASN A 13 -15.24 -12.86 -20.03
CA ASN A 13 -14.21 -11.88 -19.70
C ASN A 13 -14.76 -10.45 -19.88
N HIS A 14 -15.47 -9.95 -18.87
CA HIS A 14 -16.09 -8.62 -18.89
C HIS A 14 -15.10 -7.44 -18.90
N LEU A 15 -13.78 -7.70 -18.75
CA LEU A 15 -12.73 -6.68 -18.65
C LEU A 15 -12.49 -5.85 -19.92
N PHE A 16 -12.95 -6.30 -21.09
CA PHE A 16 -12.70 -5.61 -22.37
C PHE A 16 -13.95 -5.36 -23.21
N THR A 17 -15.13 -5.37 -22.59
CA THR A 17 -16.38 -5.05 -23.30
C THR A 17 -16.52 -3.53 -23.50
N THR A 18 -17.15 -3.09 -24.58
CA THR A 18 -17.50 -1.66 -24.81
C THR A 18 -18.32 -1.07 -23.66
N ARG A 19 -19.06 -1.93 -22.93
CA ARG A 19 -19.82 -1.58 -21.73
C ARG A 19 -18.93 -1.28 -20.52
N PHE A 20 -17.77 -1.94 -20.39
CA PHE A 20 -16.78 -1.65 -19.33
C PHE A 20 -16.18 -0.25 -19.51
N TRP A 21 -15.70 0.06 -20.72
CA TRP A 21 -15.14 1.39 -21.03
C TRP A 21 -16.18 2.50 -20.90
N LYS A 22 -17.45 2.26 -21.24
CA LYS A 22 -18.54 3.22 -20.98
C LYS A 22 -18.89 3.38 -19.49
N ARG A 23 -18.67 2.36 -18.66
CA ARG A 23 -19.09 2.34 -17.24
C ARG A 23 -18.00 2.81 -16.28
N ASP A 24 -16.77 2.36 -16.48
CA ASP A 24 -15.64 2.63 -15.60
C ASP A 24 -14.63 3.59 -16.24
N GLY A 25 -14.68 3.81 -17.55
CA GLY A 25 -13.72 4.67 -18.26
C GLY A 25 -13.73 6.13 -17.80
N LEU A 26 -14.88 6.70 -17.46
CA LEU A 26 -14.95 8.07 -16.91
C LEU A 26 -14.28 8.18 -15.54
N ILE A 27 -14.45 7.17 -14.68
CA ILE A 27 -13.84 7.11 -13.35
C ILE A 27 -12.32 6.93 -13.48
N LEU A 28 -11.89 5.99 -14.32
CA LEU A 28 -10.47 5.76 -14.56
C LEU A 28 -9.80 6.98 -15.21
N GLY A 29 -10.47 7.63 -16.16
CA GLY A 29 -10.01 8.87 -16.77
C GLY A 29 -9.85 9.99 -15.76
N SER A 30 -10.82 10.18 -14.86
CA SER A 30 -10.68 11.20 -13.80
C SER A 30 -9.57 10.86 -12.80
N PHE A 31 -9.35 9.58 -12.48
CA PHE A 31 -8.23 9.16 -11.64
C PHE A 31 -6.87 9.44 -12.28
N VAL A 32 -6.73 9.26 -13.60
CA VAL A 32 -5.52 9.68 -14.32
C VAL A 32 -5.31 11.18 -14.18
N ILE A 33 -6.36 11.97 -14.41
CA ILE A 33 -6.30 13.44 -14.28
C ILE A 33 -5.88 13.85 -12.87
N PHE A 34 -6.52 13.31 -11.82
CA PHE A 34 -6.17 13.60 -10.43
C PHE A 34 -4.72 13.21 -10.11
N SER A 35 -4.24 12.08 -10.62
CA SER A 35 -2.88 11.62 -10.39
C SER A 35 -1.84 12.55 -11.03
N ILE A 36 -2.12 13.05 -12.24
CA ILE A 36 -1.27 14.05 -12.90
C ILE A 36 -1.31 15.36 -12.12
N LEU A 37 -2.50 15.87 -11.79
CA LEU A 37 -2.66 17.14 -11.07
C LEU A 37 -1.96 17.13 -9.70
N ASN A 38 -1.99 16.00 -8.97
CA ASN A 38 -1.33 15.83 -7.69
C ASN A 38 0.20 16.03 -7.78
N VAL A 39 0.80 15.73 -8.93
CA VAL A 39 2.27 15.69 -9.12
C VAL A 39 2.80 16.83 -9.98
N ILE A 40 2.01 17.33 -10.94
CA ILE A 40 2.47 18.25 -12.00
C ILE A 40 3.02 19.57 -11.44
N LEU A 41 2.49 20.03 -10.30
CA LEU A 41 2.96 21.24 -9.64
C LEU A 41 4.44 21.15 -9.25
N PHE A 42 4.91 19.97 -8.86
CA PHE A 42 6.31 19.74 -8.52
C PHE A 42 7.13 19.36 -9.75
N ALA A 43 6.56 18.53 -10.63
CA ALA A 43 7.27 18.04 -11.81
C ALA A 43 7.72 19.16 -12.76
N ARG A 44 6.93 20.24 -12.89
CA ARG A 44 7.21 21.37 -13.79
C ARG A 44 8.52 22.10 -13.52
N TYR A 45 9.07 22.00 -12.31
CA TYR A 45 10.27 22.73 -11.94
C TYR A 45 11.56 21.94 -12.20
N GLY A 46 11.46 20.64 -12.50
CA GLY A 46 12.63 19.81 -12.88
C GLY A 46 13.63 19.53 -11.76
N TRP A 47 13.26 19.72 -10.48
CA TRP A 47 14.08 19.44 -9.30
C TRP A 47 13.29 18.60 -8.30
N LEU A 48 13.98 17.78 -7.51
CA LEU A 48 13.35 17.00 -6.44
C LEU A 48 13.41 17.80 -5.13
N PHE A 49 12.32 17.77 -4.35
CA PHE A 49 12.31 18.32 -3.01
C PHE A 49 13.18 17.46 -2.07
N GLY A 50 13.95 18.09 -1.19
CA GLY A 50 14.72 17.42 -0.14
C GLY A 50 13.82 16.90 0.99
N ALA A 51 12.92 15.97 0.68
CA ALA A 51 12.06 15.33 1.66
C ALA A 51 12.89 14.46 2.62
N GLN A 52 12.36 14.22 3.83
CA GLN A 52 13.11 13.61 4.93
C GLN A 52 13.80 12.28 4.55
N ASP A 53 13.05 11.37 3.92
CA ASP A 53 13.54 10.02 3.56
C ASP A 53 13.81 9.87 2.06
N LEU A 54 13.61 10.93 1.26
CA LEU A 54 13.65 10.78 -0.19
C LEU A 54 15.04 10.35 -0.67
N GLN A 55 16.12 10.92 -0.13
CA GLN A 55 17.47 10.56 -0.54
C GLN A 55 17.76 9.06 -0.30
N PHE A 56 17.30 8.52 0.83
CA PHE A 56 17.41 7.09 1.14
C PHE A 56 16.68 6.25 0.09
N HIS A 57 15.43 6.60 -0.25
CA HIS A 57 14.66 5.86 -1.24
C HIS A 57 15.20 6.01 -2.67
N LEU A 58 15.71 7.19 -3.06
CA LEU A 58 16.33 7.40 -4.38
C LEU A 58 17.57 6.52 -4.58
N GLN A 59 18.42 6.37 -3.56
CA GLN A 59 19.57 5.47 -3.63
C GLN A 59 19.13 4.01 -3.80
N ARG A 60 18.02 3.60 -3.18
CA ARG A 60 17.47 2.25 -3.36
C ARG A 60 16.82 2.06 -4.72
N ILE A 61 16.12 3.07 -5.26
CA ILE A 61 15.57 3.03 -6.63
C ILE A 61 16.70 2.87 -7.64
N GLU A 62 17.76 3.66 -7.51
CA GLU A 62 18.91 3.60 -8.41
C GLU A 62 19.64 2.25 -8.29
N GLU A 63 19.75 1.68 -7.08
CA GLU A 63 20.28 0.32 -6.89
C GLU A 63 19.44 -0.73 -7.63
N VAL A 64 18.10 -0.68 -7.50
CA VAL A 64 17.21 -1.59 -8.23
C VAL A 64 17.35 -1.39 -9.74
N TYR A 65 17.39 -0.15 -10.22
CA TYR A 65 17.57 0.17 -11.64
C TYR A 65 18.86 -0.43 -12.21
N GLN A 66 20.01 -0.23 -11.54
CA GLN A 66 21.29 -0.78 -12.01
C GLN A 66 21.28 -2.31 -12.00
N ASN A 67 20.73 -2.93 -10.96
CA ASN A 67 20.62 -4.38 -10.88
C ASN A 67 19.70 -4.96 -11.97
N LEU A 68 18.57 -4.30 -12.27
CA LEU A 68 17.67 -4.72 -13.36
C LEU A 68 18.36 -4.66 -14.73
N ARG A 69 19.21 -3.66 -14.99
CA ARG A 69 20.01 -3.59 -16.22
C ARG A 69 20.98 -4.76 -16.39
N HIS A 70 21.37 -5.38 -15.29
CA HIS A 70 22.26 -6.55 -15.25
C HIS A 70 21.50 -7.85 -14.95
N LEU A 71 20.17 -7.87 -15.13
CA LEU A 71 19.30 -9.04 -14.94
C LEU A 71 19.31 -9.61 -13.50
N ASN A 72 19.71 -8.80 -12.51
CA ASN A 72 19.58 -9.12 -11.10
C ASN A 72 18.27 -8.55 -10.55
N PHE A 73 17.27 -9.41 -10.39
CA PHE A 73 15.93 -9.00 -9.96
C PHE A 73 15.74 -8.90 -8.45
N LEU A 74 16.66 -9.40 -7.63
CA LEU A 74 16.51 -9.41 -6.17
C LEU A 74 17.83 -9.07 -5.49
N PRO A 75 18.34 -7.83 -5.64
CA PRO A 75 19.60 -7.44 -5.01
C PRO A 75 19.55 -7.65 -3.50
N ALA A 76 20.54 -8.36 -2.97
CA ALA A 76 20.66 -8.64 -1.54
C ALA A 76 21.40 -7.51 -0.81
N ILE A 77 22.41 -6.94 -1.43
CA ILE A 77 23.21 -5.82 -0.92
C ILE A 77 23.22 -4.68 -1.95
N ALA A 78 23.55 -3.48 -1.51
CA ALA A 78 23.80 -2.34 -2.40
C ALA A 78 25.26 -2.36 -2.88
N THR A 79 25.44 -2.43 -4.21
CA THR A 79 26.76 -2.47 -4.86
C THR A 79 27.01 -1.27 -5.76
N TYR A 80 25.95 -0.58 -6.22
CA TYR A 80 26.05 0.59 -7.09
C TYR A 80 25.83 1.90 -6.32
N THR A 81 25.04 1.86 -5.23
CA THR A 81 24.70 3.04 -4.41
C THR A 81 25.19 2.89 -2.96
N PHE A 82 24.77 3.79 -2.05
CA PHE A 82 25.22 3.80 -0.65
C PHE A 82 26.74 3.83 -0.48
N ASN A 83 27.44 4.65 -1.27
CA ASN A 83 28.90 4.72 -1.31
C ASN A 83 29.59 3.39 -1.67
N GLN A 84 28.87 2.44 -2.27
CA GLN A 84 29.39 1.15 -2.74
C GLN A 84 30.06 0.33 -1.63
N ASN A 85 29.59 0.49 -0.39
CA ASN A 85 30.16 -0.17 0.79
C ASN A 85 29.58 -1.56 1.07
N GLY A 86 28.78 -2.13 0.15
CA GLY A 86 28.13 -3.43 0.34
C GLY A 86 26.97 -3.42 1.34
N SER A 87 26.29 -2.27 1.53
CA SER A 87 25.20 -2.12 2.50
C SER A 87 24.08 -3.17 2.34
N ALA A 88 23.70 -3.82 3.45
CA ALA A 88 22.61 -4.80 3.50
C ALA A 88 21.19 -4.19 3.42
N VAL A 89 21.08 -2.88 3.17
CA VAL A 89 19.81 -2.14 3.11
C VAL A 89 18.79 -2.76 2.15
N MET A 90 19.24 -3.37 1.05
CA MET A 90 18.36 -4.02 0.07
C MET A 90 17.72 -5.31 0.57
N SER A 91 18.28 -5.94 1.61
CA SER A 91 17.71 -7.11 2.28
C SER A 91 16.96 -6.75 3.56
N LEU A 92 17.39 -5.70 4.28
CA LEU A 92 16.79 -5.30 5.55
C LEU A 92 15.51 -4.45 5.39
N TYR A 93 15.24 -3.93 4.19
CA TYR A 93 14.03 -3.17 3.89
C TYR A 93 13.25 -3.80 2.73
N PRO A 94 11.90 -3.82 2.79
CA PRO A 94 11.08 -4.24 1.67
C PRO A 94 11.34 -3.36 0.44
N LYS A 95 11.32 -3.98 -0.75
CA LYS A 95 11.78 -3.35 -2.00
C LYS A 95 10.72 -3.33 -3.12
N LEU A 96 9.54 -3.92 -2.90
CA LEU A 96 8.47 -3.96 -3.91
C LEU A 96 8.07 -2.55 -4.41
N PRO A 97 7.89 -1.54 -3.56
CA PRO A 97 7.53 -0.19 -3.99
C PRO A 97 8.54 0.49 -4.91
N LEU A 98 9.79 0.02 -4.94
CA LEU A 98 10.86 0.62 -5.72
C LEU A 98 10.81 0.23 -7.20
N TYR A 99 10.28 -0.96 -7.51
CA TYR A 99 10.25 -1.49 -8.88
C TYR A 99 9.47 -0.59 -9.85
N PRO A 100 8.28 -0.07 -9.53
CA PRO A 100 7.59 0.87 -10.41
C PRO A 100 8.46 2.08 -10.80
N PHE A 101 9.20 2.65 -9.87
CA PHE A 101 10.10 3.78 -10.13
C PHE A 101 11.32 3.37 -10.96
N ALA A 102 11.93 2.22 -10.64
CA ALA A 102 13.06 1.69 -11.40
C ALA A 102 12.68 1.31 -12.84
N LEU A 103 11.46 0.79 -13.06
CA LEU A 103 10.92 0.53 -14.39
C LEU A 103 10.68 1.82 -15.17
N CYS A 104 10.12 2.85 -14.54
CA CYS A 104 10.03 4.18 -15.16
C CYS A 104 11.43 4.69 -15.56
N ARG A 105 12.42 4.47 -14.69
CA ARG A 105 13.82 4.85 -14.91
C ARG A 105 14.48 4.12 -16.08
N LEU A 106 14.15 2.84 -16.30
CA LEU A 106 14.59 2.05 -17.45
C LEU A 106 13.99 2.57 -18.77
N ILE A 107 12.71 2.96 -18.76
CA ILE A 107 11.99 3.38 -19.96
C ILE A 107 12.32 4.82 -20.35
N ILE A 108 12.33 5.74 -19.38
CA ILE A 108 12.44 7.19 -19.61
C ILE A 108 13.90 7.66 -19.62
N GLY A 109 14.79 7.00 -18.87
CA GLY A 109 16.20 7.35 -18.80
C GLY A 109 16.53 8.59 -17.95
N GLN A 110 15.66 9.60 -17.88
CA GLN A 110 15.89 10.80 -17.07
C GLN A 110 15.42 10.57 -15.62
N PRO A 111 16.29 10.63 -14.59
CA PRO A 111 15.96 10.23 -13.21
C PRO A 111 14.78 10.97 -12.57
N ILE A 112 14.77 12.30 -12.67
CA ILE A 112 13.78 13.19 -12.06
C ILE A 112 12.40 12.96 -12.69
N VAL A 113 12.33 12.94 -14.01
CA VAL A 113 11.08 12.68 -14.75
C VAL A 113 10.57 11.28 -14.42
N SER A 114 11.46 10.28 -14.39
CA SER A 114 11.11 8.91 -14.04
C SER A 114 10.49 8.79 -12.65
N TYR A 115 11.05 9.52 -11.68
CA TYR A 115 10.52 9.57 -10.33
C TYR A 115 9.10 10.15 -10.29
N TYR A 116 8.89 11.30 -10.94
CA TYR A 116 7.57 11.92 -11.02
C TYR A 116 6.53 11.05 -11.73
N VAL A 117 6.90 10.36 -12.81
CA VAL A 117 6.02 9.39 -13.48
C VAL A 117 5.69 8.22 -12.55
N GLY A 118 6.67 7.72 -11.78
CA GLY A 118 6.43 6.72 -10.73
C GLY A 118 5.44 7.19 -9.66
N MET A 119 5.50 8.47 -9.25
CA MET A 119 4.52 9.04 -8.29
C MET A 119 3.12 9.18 -8.89
N ILE A 120 3.00 9.57 -10.17
CA ILE A 120 1.72 9.62 -10.88
C ILE A 120 1.11 8.21 -10.92
N PHE A 121 1.92 7.20 -11.30
CA PHE A 121 1.48 5.80 -11.30
C PHE A 121 1.03 5.33 -9.91
N SER A 122 1.79 5.67 -8.86
CA SER A 122 1.47 5.31 -7.48
C SER A 122 0.14 5.92 -7.03
N SER A 123 -0.08 7.20 -7.34
CA SER A 123 -1.35 7.90 -7.05
C SER A 123 -2.53 7.24 -7.75
N PHE A 124 -2.37 6.91 -9.04
CA PHE A 124 -3.39 6.27 -9.84
C PHE A 124 -3.73 4.87 -9.32
N LEU A 125 -2.70 4.08 -9.01
CA LEU A 125 -2.84 2.74 -8.44
C LEU A 125 -3.61 2.79 -7.11
N GLY A 126 -3.27 3.74 -6.23
CA GLY A 126 -4.00 3.93 -4.98
C GLY A 126 -5.47 4.28 -5.17
N LEU A 127 -5.79 5.17 -6.13
CA LEU A 127 -7.19 5.54 -6.40
C LEU A 127 -8.00 4.33 -6.87
N ILE A 128 -7.43 3.52 -7.77
CA ILE A 128 -8.04 2.27 -8.24
C ILE A 128 -8.27 1.30 -7.08
N ILE A 129 -7.23 1.03 -6.29
CA ILE A 129 -7.29 0.06 -5.20
C ILE A 129 -8.30 0.50 -4.15
N ALA A 130 -8.30 1.78 -3.76
CA ALA A 130 -9.27 2.32 -2.83
C ALA A 130 -10.71 2.18 -3.35
N PHE A 131 -10.95 2.54 -4.61
CA PHE A 131 -12.26 2.44 -5.25
C PHE A 131 -12.80 1.01 -5.25
N TYR A 132 -12.04 0.06 -5.78
CA TYR A 132 -12.50 -1.32 -5.90
C TYR A 132 -12.55 -2.04 -4.55
N SER A 133 -11.67 -1.69 -3.61
CA SER A 133 -11.73 -2.24 -2.24
C SER A 133 -13.02 -1.82 -1.55
N TYR A 134 -13.37 -0.53 -1.61
CA TYR A 134 -14.63 -0.03 -1.07
C TYR A 134 -15.83 -0.69 -1.77
N GLN A 135 -15.84 -0.70 -3.11
CA GLN A 135 -16.94 -1.25 -3.90
C GLN A 135 -17.19 -2.75 -3.59
N SER A 136 -16.14 -3.49 -3.24
CA SER A 136 -16.24 -4.90 -2.87
C SER A 136 -16.99 -5.14 -1.55
N VAL A 137 -16.98 -4.17 -0.64
CA VAL A 137 -17.66 -4.24 0.67
C VAL A 137 -19.04 -3.59 0.57
N ILE A 138 -19.11 -2.40 -0.02
CA ILE A 138 -20.34 -1.63 -0.19
C ILE A 138 -20.53 -1.37 -1.69
N ASN A 139 -21.57 -1.95 -2.27
CA ASN A 139 -21.85 -1.85 -3.71
C ASN A 139 -22.45 -0.48 -4.11
N ARG A 140 -21.85 0.63 -3.67
CA ARG A 140 -22.27 2.01 -3.96
C ARG A 140 -21.15 2.80 -4.63
N ARG A 141 -21.25 2.94 -5.95
CA ARG A 141 -20.19 3.53 -6.79
C ARG A 141 -19.83 4.96 -6.44
N LEU A 142 -20.81 5.82 -6.21
CA LEU A 142 -20.55 7.22 -5.88
C LEU A 142 -19.78 7.33 -4.57
N SER A 143 -20.16 6.56 -3.55
CA SER A 143 -19.45 6.50 -2.27
C SER A 143 -18.04 5.93 -2.42
N ALA A 144 -17.85 4.90 -3.25
CA ALA A 144 -16.54 4.34 -3.55
C ALA A 144 -15.62 5.37 -4.24
N TYR A 145 -16.18 6.14 -5.18
CA TYR A 145 -15.46 7.19 -5.90
C TYR A 145 -15.03 8.33 -4.96
N ILE A 146 -15.96 8.82 -4.14
CA ILE A 146 -15.68 9.84 -3.14
C ILE A 146 -14.64 9.34 -2.13
N PHE A 147 -14.78 8.09 -1.65
CA PHE A 147 -13.81 7.47 -0.76
C PHE A 147 -12.41 7.43 -1.37
N ALA A 148 -12.28 6.94 -2.60
CA ALA A 148 -10.99 6.86 -3.28
C ALA A 148 -10.32 8.23 -3.40
N ALA A 149 -11.06 9.24 -3.87
CA ALA A 149 -10.54 10.60 -4.02
C ALA A 149 -10.13 11.21 -2.67
N VAL A 150 -11.01 11.17 -1.66
CA VAL A 150 -10.73 11.74 -0.33
C VAL A 150 -9.57 11.01 0.35
N TYR A 151 -9.46 9.69 0.21
CA TYR A 151 -8.41 8.89 0.84
C TYR A 151 -7.03 9.17 0.22
N MET A 152 -6.92 9.03 -1.11
CA MET A 152 -5.63 9.13 -1.80
C MET A 152 -5.14 10.56 -1.98
N LEU A 153 -6.04 11.54 -2.04
CA LEU A 153 -5.70 12.96 -2.12
C LEU A 153 -5.74 13.65 -0.74
N SER A 154 -5.85 12.86 0.35
CA SER A 154 -5.80 13.40 1.71
C SER A 154 -4.44 14.03 2.01
N GLY A 155 -4.43 14.98 2.95
CA GLY A 155 -3.20 15.58 3.45
C GLY A 155 -2.19 14.53 3.93
N MET A 156 -2.65 13.43 4.55
CA MET A 156 -1.78 12.35 4.99
C MET A 156 -1.01 11.71 3.83
N THR A 157 -1.71 11.31 2.77
CA THR A 157 -1.07 10.68 1.60
C THR A 157 -0.16 11.66 0.86
N VAL A 158 -0.57 12.92 0.72
CA VAL A 158 0.25 13.99 0.12
C VAL A 158 1.50 14.24 0.97
N ASN A 159 1.39 14.25 2.30
CA ASN A 159 2.53 14.45 3.20
C ASN A 159 3.58 13.35 3.02
N TYR A 160 3.17 12.08 2.98
CA TYR A 160 4.11 10.97 2.81
C TYR A 160 4.75 10.95 1.42
N ASN A 161 4.01 11.33 0.38
CA ASN A 161 4.57 11.41 -0.98
C ASN A 161 5.61 12.52 -1.14
N PHE A 162 5.36 13.72 -0.59
CA PHE A 162 6.17 14.90 -0.91
C PHE A 162 7.02 15.43 0.23
N TYR A 163 6.49 15.49 1.46
CA TYR A 163 7.18 16.12 2.59
C TYR A 163 8.06 15.11 3.35
N MET A 164 7.54 13.91 3.61
CA MET A 164 8.36 12.81 4.14
C MET A 164 9.16 12.15 3.01
N GLY A 165 8.56 11.97 1.83
CA GLY A 165 9.17 11.24 0.72
C GLY A 165 9.38 9.75 1.02
N ASP A 166 8.54 9.18 1.89
CA ASP A 166 8.63 7.77 2.27
C ASP A 166 7.78 6.91 1.34
N ILE A 167 8.47 6.26 0.39
CA ILE A 167 7.85 5.41 -0.61
C ILE A 167 7.27 4.13 0.02
N GLY A 168 7.91 3.60 1.07
CA GLY A 168 7.45 2.40 1.77
C GLY A 168 6.11 2.65 2.46
N ILE A 169 6.03 3.73 3.26
CA ILE A 169 4.77 4.12 3.90
C ILE A 169 3.71 4.45 2.84
N THR A 170 4.05 5.22 1.81
CA THR A 170 3.11 5.57 0.72
C THR A 170 2.46 4.33 0.10
N TYR A 171 3.24 3.30 -0.26
CA TYR A 171 2.69 2.08 -0.83
C TYR A 171 1.89 1.26 0.18
N SER A 172 2.29 1.26 1.45
CA SER A 172 1.47 0.62 2.48
C SER A 172 0.09 1.27 2.63
N LEU A 173 -0.02 2.60 2.46
CA LEU A 173 -1.29 3.32 2.45
C LEU A 173 -2.12 2.96 1.19
N ILE A 174 -1.49 2.90 0.01
CA ILE A 174 -2.14 2.45 -1.24
C ILE A 174 -2.84 1.10 -1.06
N PHE A 175 -2.21 0.15 -0.37
CA PHE A 175 -2.74 -1.20 -0.17
C PHE A 175 -3.61 -1.36 1.08
N LEU A 176 -3.69 -0.34 1.95
CA LEU A 176 -4.45 -0.41 3.20
C LEU A 176 -5.95 -0.69 2.98
N PRO A 177 -6.66 -0.03 2.04
CA PRO A 177 -8.06 -0.34 1.76
C PRO A 177 -8.28 -1.80 1.34
N LEU A 178 -7.35 -2.36 0.57
CA LEU A 178 -7.40 -3.75 0.10
C LEU A 178 -7.31 -4.74 1.26
N ALA A 179 -6.41 -4.48 2.21
CA ALA A 179 -6.27 -5.33 3.39
C ALA A 179 -7.52 -5.30 4.28
N PHE A 180 -8.08 -4.11 4.56
CA PHE A 180 -9.29 -3.98 5.38
C PHE A 180 -10.52 -4.61 4.72
N ALA A 181 -10.72 -4.40 3.42
CA ALA A 181 -11.78 -5.08 2.68
C ALA A 181 -11.54 -6.60 2.66
N GLY A 182 -10.30 -7.05 2.56
CA GLY A 182 -9.92 -8.46 2.71
C GLY A 182 -10.30 -9.05 4.07
N LEU A 183 -10.03 -8.32 5.17
CA LEU A 183 -10.44 -8.72 6.51
C LEU A 183 -11.97 -8.86 6.60
N TYR A 184 -12.72 -7.89 6.06
CA TYR A 184 -14.18 -7.95 6.01
C TYR A 184 -14.68 -9.20 5.27
N HIS A 185 -14.17 -9.48 4.07
CA HIS A 185 -14.57 -10.64 3.27
C HIS A 185 -14.23 -11.98 3.94
N TRP A 186 -13.11 -12.03 4.66
CA TRP A 186 -12.75 -13.19 5.45
C TRP A 186 -13.65 -13.37 6.67
N LEU A 187 -13.88 -12.31 7.46
CA LEU A 187 -14.75 -12.36 8.64
C LEU A 187 -16.18 -12.75 8.26
N LYS A 188 -16.77 -12.17 7.21
CA LYS A 188 -18.16 -12.45 6.82
C LYS A 188 -18.30 -13.75 6.05
N PHE A 189 -17.41 -14.03 5.10
CA PHE A 189 -17.61 -15.12 4.12
C PHE A 189 -16.49 -16.18 4.10
N GLY A 190 -15.45 -16.04 4.92
CA GLY A 190 -14.29 -16.95 4.89
C GLY A 190 -13.43 -16.83 3.63
N LYS A 191 -13.57 -15.76 2.85
CA LYS A 191 -12.80 -15.51 1.63
C LYS A 191 -11.46 -14.85 1.96
N TYR A 192 -10.39 -15.64 1.94
CA TYR A 192 -9.07 -15.22 2.42
C TYR A 192 -8.20 -14.49 1.38
N LYS A 193 -8.46 -14.65 0.08
CA LYS A 193 -7.54 -14.22 -1.00
C LYS A 193 -7.21 -12.71 -0.96
N MET A 194 -8.22 -11.88 -0.76
CA MET A 194 -8.05 -10.42 -0.71
C MET A 194 -7.28 -9.99 0.55
N LEU A 195 -7.51 -10.67 1.67
CA LEU A 195 -6.76 -10.48 2.91
C LEU A 195 -5.28 -10.82 2.70
N THR A 196 -4.98 -11.99 2.14
CA THR A 196 -3.60 -12.40 1.81
C THR A 196 -2.93 -11.37 0.92
N LEU A 197 -3.58 -10.96 -0.17
CA LEU A 197 -3.00 -10.03 -1.12
C LEU A 197 -2.71 -8.67 -0.46
N GLY A 198 -3.67 -8.10 0.27
CA GLY A 198 -3.49 -6.82 0.95
C GLY A 198 -2.37 -6.85 1.98
N VAL A 199 -2.35 -7.86 2.86
CA VAL A 199 -1.32 -7.99 3.91
C VAL A 199 0.06 -8.26 3.29
N THR A 200 0.14 -9.09 2.24
CA THR A 200 1.39 -9.37 1.52
C THR A 200 1.96 -8.10 0.91
N LEU A 201 1.14 -7.31 0.20
CA LEU A 201 1.59 -6.08 -0.46
C LEU A 201 2.05 -5.03 0.56
N ILE A 202 1.38 -4.92 1.72
CA ILE A 202 1.80 -4.03 2.81
C ILE A 202 3.12 -4.51 3.42
N CYS A 203 3.27 -5.81 3.66
CA CYS A 203 4.51 -6.42 4.16
C CYS A 203 5.70 -6.20 3.23
N LEU A 204 5.48 -6.33 1.92
CA LEU A 204 6.48 -6.05 0.90
C LEU A 204 6.73 -4.55 0.68
N SER A 205 5.99 -3.67 1.36
CA SER A 205 6.12 -2.20 1.26
C SER A 205 6.74 -1.59 2.52
N HIS A 206 6.22 -1.90 3.71
CA HIS A 206 6.62 -1.27 4.96
C HIS A 206 6.40 -2.19 6.18
N VAL A 207 7.48 -2.57 6.85
CA VAL A 207 7.46 -3.54 7.96
C VAL A 207 6.66 -3.03 9.15
N LEU A 208 6.89 -1.79 9.55
CA LEU A 208 6.24 -1.24 10.75
C LEU A 208 4.72 -1.10 10.58
N ASN A 209 4.27 -0.66 9.39
CA ASN A 209 2.83 -0.58 9.11
C ASN A 209 2.18 -1.96 9.02
N THR A 210 2.95 -2.99 8.65
CA THR A 210 2.48 -4.38 8.70
C THR A 210 2.23 -4.83 10.14
N ILE A 211 3.13 -4.49 11.07
CA ILE A 211 2.97 -4.82 12.49
C ILE A 211 1.71 -4.14 13.03
N PHE A 212 1.54 -2.82 12.81
CA PHE A 212 0.35 -2.10 13.25
C PHE A 212 -0.93 -2.68 12.65
N LEU A 213 -0.92 -3.01 11.36
CA LEU A 213 -2.06 -3.65 10.68
C LEU A 213 -2.44 -4.98 11.32
N ILE A 214 -1.47 -5.86 11.58
CA ILE A 214 -1.70 -7.16 12.21
C ILE A 214 -2.30 -6.97 13.61
N CYS A 215 -1.74 -6.07 14.43
CA CYS A 215 -2.29 -5.75 15.75
C CYS A 215 -3.74 -5.27 15.66
N THR A 216 -4.04 -4.34 14.74
CA THR A 216 -5.41 -3.87 14.50
C THR A 216 -6.33 -5.01 14.05
N PHE A 217 -5.88 -5.88 13.14
CA PHE A 217 -6.68 -7.01 12.65
C PHE A 217 -6.95 -8.05 13.73
N VAL A 218 -5.98 -8.31 14.61
CA VAL A 218 -6.17 -9.17 15.78
C VAL A 218 -7.24 -8.58 16.70
N ILE A 219 -7.17 -7.28 17.03
CA ILE A 219 -8.18 -6.62 17.87
C ILE A 219 -9.57 -6.70 17.23
N ILE A 220 -9.71 -6.36 15.94
CA ILE A 220 -10.99 -6.46 15.22
C ILE A 220 -11.49 -7.91 15.19
N THR A 221 -10.61 -8.88 15.01
CA THR A 221 -10.99 -10.31 15.01
C THR A 221 -11.49 -10.75 16.38
N ILE A 222 -10.85 -10.32 17.46
CA ILE A 222 -11.27 -10.59 18.84
C ILE A 222 -12.66 -9.98 19.11
N ILE A 223 -12.88 -8.73 18.69
CA ILE A 223 -14.20 -8.07 18.83
C ILE A 223 -15.29 -8.86 18.08
N ASN A 224 -14.96 -9.43 16.92
CA ASN A 224 -15.90 -10.24 16.11
C ASN A 224 -15.75 -11.75 16.32
N TYR A 225 -15.32 -12.21 17.49
CA TYR A 225 -15.06 -13.64 17.70
C TYR A 225 -16.28 -14.53 17.41
N HIS A 226 -17.50 -14.01 17.59
CA HIS A 226 -18.76 -14.70 17.26
C HIS A 226 -18.92 -15.05 15.78
N GLU A 227 -18.27 -14.30 14.88
CA GLU A 227 -18.28 -14.59 13.44
C GLU A 227 -17.40 -15.78 13.09
N LEU A 228 -16.52 -16.23 13.99
CA LEU A 228 -15.51 -17.24 13.69
C LEU A 228 -16.11 -18.64 13.66
N SER A 229 -15.65 -19.43 12.69
CA SER A 229 -15.97 -20.85 12.56
C SER A 229 -14.70 -21.63 12.24
N LYS A 230 -14.72 -22.95 12.43
CA LYS A 230 -13.59 -23.83 12.07
C LYS A 230 -13.13 -23.61 10.62
N PHE A 231 -14.09 -23.43 9.70
CA PHE A 231 -13.81 -23.10 8.31
C PHE A 231 -13.09 -21.76 8.15
N LYS A 232 -13.60 -20.68 8.77
CA LYS A 232 -12.96 -19.35 8.69
C LYS A 232 -11.56 -19.36 9.30
N PHE A 233 -11.35 -20.09 10.40
CA PHE A 233 -10.02 -20.27 11.00
C PHE A 233 -9.04 -20.98 10.06
N PHE A 234 -9.47 -22.06 9.41
CA PHE A 234 -8.63 -22.76 8.42
C PHE A 234 -8.28 -21.86 7.22
N GLN A 235 -9.23 -21.04 6.76
CA GLN A 235 -8.99 -20.08 5.68
C GLN A 235 -8.03 -18.96 6.12
N LEU A 236 -8.06 -18.56 7.40
CA LEU A 236 -7.07 -17.63 7.96
C LEU A 236 -5.69 -18.26 7.97
N ALA A 237 -5.56 -19.51 8.41
CA ALA A 237 -4.28 -20.23 8.40
C ALA A 237 -3.68 -20.28 6.98
N LYS A 238 -4.50 -20.57 5.95
CA LYS A 238 -4.07 -20.46 4.55
C LYS A 238 -3.60 -19.07 4.17
N ALA A 239 -4.33 -18.03 4.59
CA ALA A 239 -3.93 -16.65 4.32
C ALA A 239 -2.58 -16.32 4.95
N VAL A 240 -2.35 -16.72 6.21
CA VAL A 240 -1.10 -16.50 6.93
C VAL A 240 0.05 -17.25 6.25
N SER A 241 -0.11 -18.55 5.98
CA SER A 241 0.91 -19.36 5.31
C SER A 241 1.27 -18.80 3.94
N LEU A 242 0.28 -18.42 3.14
CA LEU A 242 0.53 -17.85 1.82
C LEU A 242 1.19 -16.48 1.91
N THR A 243 0.85 -15.65 2.90
CA THR A 243 1.51 -14.35 3.11
C THR A 243 2.98 -14.52 3.50
N ILE A 244 3.30 -15.50 4.35
CA ILE A 244 4.69 -15.83 4.72
C ILE A 244 5.47 -16.27 3.47
N LEU A 245 4.89 -17.15 2.65
CA LEU A 245 5.52 -17.62 1.41
C LEU A 245 5.74 -16.50 0.39
N LEU A 246 4.73 -15.64 0.19
CA LEU A 246 4.83 -14.53 -0.77
C LEU A 246 5.77 -13.41 -0.31
N THR A 247 6.01 -13.29 1.00
CA THR A 247 6.93 -12.28 1.56
C THR A 247 8.33 -12.83 1.84
N ILE A 248 8.61 -14.08 1.41
CA ILE A 248 9.88 -14.77 1.66
C ILE A 248 11.09 -14.03 1.06
N SER A 249 10.90 -13.35 -0.06
CA SER A 249 11.94 -12.55 -0.73
C SER A 249 12.43 -11.36 0.10
N PHE A 250 11.72 -11.02 1.17
CA PHE A 250 12.10 -9.98 2.12
C PHE A 250 12.55 -10.59 3.45
N TRP A 251 11.71 -11.38 4.13
CA TRP A 251 12.01 -11.81 5.51
C TRP A 251 13.17 -12.80 5.61
N LEU A 252 13.37 -13.67 4.62
CA LEU A 252 14.46 -14.66 4.68
C LEU A 252 15.84 -13.99 4.55
N PRO A 253 16.09 -13.09 3.57
CA PRO A 253 17.31 -12.29 3.56
C PRO A 253 17.47 -11.43 4.82
N ALA A 254 16.42 -10.74 5.25
CA ALA A 254 16.48 -9.90 6.46
C ALA A 254 16.90 -10.70 7.70
N PHE A 255 16.33 -11.91 7.88
CA PHE A 255 16.69 -12.82 8.97
C PHE A 255 18.11 -13.37 8.85
N ASN A 256 18.61 -13.58 7.63
CA ASN A 256 20.00 -13.99 7.43
C ASN A 256 20.95 -12.87 7.89
N PHE A 257 20.73 -11.65 7.40
CA PHE A 257 21.54 -10.48 7.75
C PHE A 257 21.43 -10.08 9.21
N SER A 258 20.28 -10.27 9.86
CA SER A 258 20.12 -9.97 11.30
C SER A 258 20.97 -10.86 12.21
N ARG A 259 21.49 -11.99 11.70
CA ARG A 259 22.41 -12.89 12.43
C ARG A 259 23.89 -12.61 12.12
N THR A 260 24.16 -11.70 11.20
CA THR A 260 25.52 -11.28 10.86
C THR A 260 25.92 -10.04 11.67
N GLN A 261 27.20 -9.89 11.97
CA GLN A 261 27.70 -8.68 12.60
C GLN A 261 27.71 -7.54 11.57
N LEU A 262 26.80 -6.59 11.74
CA LEU A 262 26.66 -5.43 10.86
C LEU A 262 26.94 -4.15 11.65
N VAL A 263 27.56 -3.17 10.99
CA VAL A 263 27.61 -1.81 11.50
C VAL A 263 26.19 -1.24 11.40
N THR A 264 25.55 -1.02 12.55
CA THR A 264 24.22 -0.44 12.61
C THR A 264 24.29 1.09 12.62
N PRO A 265 23.27 1.79 12.07
CA PRO A 265 23.19 3.23 12.18
C PRO A 265 23.07 3.66 13.65
N TYR A 266 23.36 4.94 13.90
CA TYR A 266 23.23 5.54 15.23
C TYR A 266 21.80 5.39 15.76
N ALA A 267 21.67 4.78 16.94
CA ALA A 267 20.40 4.67 17.63
C ALA A 267 20.14 5.96 18.42
N PHE A 268 18.95 6.52 18.26
CA PHE A 268 18.48 7.65 19.03
C PHE A 268 17.31 7.22 19.93
N ALA A 269 17.15 7.91 21.06
CA ALA A 269 16.01 7.68 21.94
C ALA A 269 14.71 8.05 21.22
N LEU A 270 13.72 7.17 21.29
CA LEU A 270 12.38 7.45 20.78
C LEU A 270 11.71 8.46 21.70
N ASN A 271 11.30 9.59 21.13
CA ASN A 271 10.50 10.59 21.84
C ASN A 271 9.02 10.40 21.51
N GLY A 272 8.19 10.27 22.55
CA GLY A 272 6.74 10.21 22.39
C GLY A 272 6.15 11.56 21.98
N VAL A 273 4.98 11.52 21.33
CA VAL A 273 4.16 12.71 21.08
C VAL A 273 3.06 12.78 22.13
N SER A 274 2.85 13.95 22.73
CA SER A 274 1.73 14.15 23.65
C SER A 274 0.39 13.93 22.95
N ILE A 275 -0.53 13.19 23.59
CA ILE A 275 -1.89 12.95 23.09
C ILE A 275 -2.63 14.27 22.84
N THR A 276 -2.45 15.27 23.72
CA THR A 276 -3.11 16.58 23.57
C THR A 276 -2.63 17.30 22.32
N ARG A 277 -1.32 17.25 22.05
CA ARG A 277 -0.72 17.80 20.82
C ARG A 277 -1.18 17.03 19.59
N TYR A 278 -1.26 15.71 19.68
CA TYR A 278 -1.70 14.86 18.58
C TYR A 278 -3.15 15.17 18.16
N LEU A 279 -4.05 15.33 19.14
CA LEU A 279 -5.45 15.66 18.89
C LEU A 279 -5.64 17.11 18.43
N SER A 280 -4.92 18.07 19.01
CA SER A 280 -5.03 19.48 18.59
C SER A 280 -4.51 19.70 17.17
N GLN A 281 -3.44 19.02 16.77
CA GLN A 281 -2.93 19.05 15.39
C GLN A 281 -3.91 18.47 14.38
N ALA A 282 -4.76 17.51 14.77
CA ALA A 282 -5.79 16.99 13.89
C ALA A 282 -6.86 18.05 13.56
N LEU A 283 -7.23 18.89 14.53
CA LEU A 283 -8.20 19.97 14.36
C LEU A 283 -7.68 21.09 13.45
N THR A 284 -6.38 21.34 13.46
CA THR A 284 -5.72 22.31 12.56
C THR A 284 -5.24 21.69 11.26
N ASN A 285 -5.49 20.39 11.05
CA ASN A 285 -5.02 19.61 9.91
C ASN A 285 -3.50 19.71 9.70
N GLN A 286 -2.73 19.82 10.80
CA GLN A 286 -1.28 19.87 10.78
C GLN A 286 -0.71 18.45 10.71
N ILE A 287 -0.42 18.03 9.48
CA ILE A 287 -0.09 16.65 9.08
C ILE A 287 1.36 16.20 9.34
N THR A 288 2.21 17.02 9.96
CA THR A 288 3.64 16.67 10.18
C THR A 288 3.80 15.45 11.10
N TYR A 289 2.97 15.34 12.13
CA TYR A 289 3.03 14.25 13.12
C TYR A 289 1.64 13.81 13.63
N GLY A 290 0.56 14.26 12.97
CA GLY A 290 -0.83 14.06 13.41
C GLY A 290 -1.70 13.36 12.37
N ILE A 291 -2.89 12.91 12.78
CA ILE A 291 -3.94 12.47 11.86
C ILE A 291 -4.69 13.67 11.27
N THR A 292 -5.30 13.49 10.11
CA THR A 292 -6.19 14.53 9.54
C THR A 292 -7.50 14.61 10.32
N LEU A 293 -8.19 15.76 10.26
CA LEU A 293 -9.54 15.92 10.81
C LEU A 293 -10.51 14.84 10.29
N PHE A 294 -10.43 14.51 9.00
CA PHE A 294 -11.26 13.48 8.38
C PHE A 294 -10.93 12.08 8.90
N SER A 295 -9.65 11.78 9.14
CA SER A 295 -9.24 10.51 9.75
C SER A 295 -9.78 10.38 11.17
N LEU A 296 -9.72 11.46 11.97
CA LEU A 296 -10.26 11.49 13.34
C LEU A 296 -11.78 11.30 13.33
N ALA A 297 -12.50 12.07 12.51
CA ALA A 297 -13.94 11.95 12.37
C ALA A 297 -14.33 10.55 11.88
N GLY A 298 -13.62 10.00 10.90
CA GLY A 298 -13.82 8.64 10.40
C GLY A 298 -13.62 7.58 11.47
N PHE A 299 -12.60 7.72 12.32
CA PHE A 299 -12.35 6.83 13.46
C PHE A 299 -13.50 6.87 14.47
N LEU A 300 -13.94 8.06 14.87
CA LEU A 300 -15.06 8.24 15.81
C LEU A 300 -16.37 7.68 15.24
N LEU A 301 -16.69 8.00 13.98
CA LEU A 301 -17.87 7.46 13.29
C LEU A 301 -17.78 5.94 13.15
N GLY A 302 -16.59 5.40 12.89
CA GLY A 302 -16.34 3.96 12.81
C GLY A 302 -16.65 3.25 14.12
N ILE A 303 -16.30 3.85 15.27
CA ILE A 303 -16.65 3.32 16.60
C ILE A 303 -18.17 3.38 16.83
N VAL A 304 -18.78 4.56 16.61
CA VAL A 304 -20.21 4.79 16.88
C VAL A 304 -21.10 3.88 16.01
N TYR A 305 -20.77 3.75 14.73
CA TYR A 305 -21.56 2.99 13.77
C TYR A 305 -21.05 1.56 13.55
N TYR A 306 -20.12 1.08 14.37
CA TYR A 306 -19.51 -0.24 14.23
C TYR A 306 -20.56 -1.37 14.12
N ARG A 307 -21.60 -1.33 14.97
CA ARG A 307 -22.69 -2.33 14.98
C ARG A 307 -23.54 -2.36 13.71
N ARG A 308 -23.46 -1.33 12.86
CA ARG A 308 -24.14 -1.32 11.56
C ARG A 308 -23.31 -1.96 10.45
N LEU A 309 -22.03 -2.26 10.70
CA LEU A 309 -21.10 -2.91 9.78
C LEU A 309 -21.02 -4.44 9.98
N THR A 310 -21.37 -4.91 11.18
CA THR A 310 -21.54 -6.32 11.55
C THR A 310 -22.97 -6.76 11.36
#